data_AF-A0AAV0W856-F1
#
_entry.id   AF-A0AAV0W856-F1
#
_cell.length_a   1.000
_cell.length_b   1.000
_cell.length_c   1.000
_cell.angle_alpha   90.00
_cell.angle_beta   90.00
_cell.angle_gamma   90.00
#
_symmetry.space_group_name_H-M   'P 1'
#
loop_
_entity.id
_entity.type
_entity.pdbx_description
1 polymer ?
#
loop_
_entity_poly.entity_id
_entity_poly.type
_entity_poly.pdbx_seq_one_letter_code
_entity_poly.pdbx_strand_id
1 'polypeptide(L)'
;MAERILSTYDSSINDEEEEIELKKKIGLKFEDFLTIDPANWNNHEDYIIGKNIINSLTVVNDTAERGVKLIEEYNKKFTKNEEQKQHVLQTVQDYRKKYLQSDRQTLKKPF
;
A
#
# COMPACT_ATOMS: atom_id res chain seq x y z
N MET A 1 28.91 -12.96 8.53
CA MET A 1 28.12 -13.01 7.27
C MET A 1 26.60 -12.88 7.50
N ALA A 2 26.17 -12.28 8.62
CA ALA A 2 24.75 -12.09 8.95
C ALA A 2 24.44 -10.66 9.46
N GLU A 3 25.38 -9.72 9.29
CA GLU A 3 25.22 -8.31 9.69
C GLU A 3 24.62 -7.44 8.57
N ARG A 4 24.25 -8.04 7.43
CA ARG A 4 23.77 -7.31 6.25
C ARG A 4 22.24 -7.30 6.09
N ILE A 5 21.51 -7.87 7.05
CA ILE A 5 20.05 -8.06 6.98
C ILE A 5 19.31 -7.26 8.07
N LEU A 6 20.01 -6.71 9.06
CA LEU A 6 19.41 -5.95 10.17
C LEU A 6 19.32 -4.43 9.95
N SER A 7 19.65 -3.92 8.75
CA SER A 7 19.71 -2.46 8.52
C SER A 7 18.54 -1.85 7.76
N THR A 8 17.44 -2.56 7.49
CA THR A 8 16.41 -2.05 6.56
C THR A 8 15.00 -1.94 7.12
N TYR A 9 14.76 -1.97 8.43
CA TYR A 9 13.41 -1.68 8.93
C TYR A 9 13.44 -0.95 10.27
N ASP A 10 13.73 0.33 10.20
CA ASP A 10 13.35 1.32 11.19
C ASP A 10 11.99 1.89 10.79
N SER A 11 11.00 1.74 11.67
CA SER A 11 9.60 2.19 11.49
C SER A 11 9.44 3.71 11.66
N SER A 12 10.43 4.46 11.17
CA SER A 12 10.40 5.91 11.02
C SER A 12 11.24 6.41 9.84
N ILE A 13 11.71 5.52 8.95
CA ILE A 13 12.43 5.93 7.73
C ILE A 13 11.43 6.48 6.71
N ASN A 14 11.21 7.79 6.85
CA ASN A 14 10.96 8.78 5.81
C ASN A 14 10.01 8.34 4.67
N ASP A 15 8.73 8.68 4.78
CA ASP A 15 7.85 8.83 3.59
C ASP A 15 8.56 9.64 2.49
N GLU A 16 9.43 10.59 2.87
CA GLU A 16 10.33 11.33 2.00
C GLU A 16 11.38 10.47 1.28
N GLU A 17 11.93 9.41 1.88
CA GLU A 17 12.94 8.54 1.25
C GLU A 17 12.31 7.61 0.23
N GLU A 18 11.13 7.04 0.53
CA GLU A 18 10.35 6.27 -0.45
C GLU A 18 9.90 7.17 -1.60
N GLU A 19 9.47 8.40 -1.32
CA GLU A 19 9.14 9.40 -2.33
C GLU A 19 10.35 9.78 -3.20
N ILE A 20 11.52 10.00 -2.59
CA ILE A 20 12.78 10.29 -3.30
C ILE A 20 13.21 9.09 -4.17
N GLU A 21 13.06 7.87 -3.68
CA GLU A 21 13.39 6.66 -4.44
C GLU A 21 12.41 6.45 -5.60
N LEU A 22 11.11 6.70 -5.38
CA LEU A 22 10.11 6.70 -6.44
C LEU A 22 10.45 7.73 -7.51
N LYS A 23 10.70 8.99 -7.12
CA LYS A 23 11.11 10.11 -7.99
C LYS A 23 12.34 9.77 -8.83
N LYS A 24 13.36 9.15 -8.22
CA LYS A 24 14.57 8.68 -8.92
C LYS A 24 14.27 7.55 -9.91
N LYS A 25 13.40 6.61 -9.55
CA LYS A 25 13.07 5.43 -10.35
C LYS A 25 12.17 5.75 -11.56
N ILE A 26 11.30 6.75 -11.43
CA ILE A 26 10.41 7.23 -12.49
C ILE A 26 11.00 8.41 -13.29
N GLY A 27 12.17 8.92 -12.88
CA GLY A 27 12.88 10.00 -13.57
C GLY A 27 12.16 11.35 -13.55
N LEU A 28 11.25 11.57 -12.60
CA LEU A 28 10.42 12.76 -12.56
C LEU A 28 11.05 13.85 -11.69
N LYS A 29 11.27 15.01 -12.31
CA LYS A 29 11.59 16.26 -11.62
C LYS A 29 10.28 17.00 -11.35
N PHE A 30 9.85 17.05 -10.10
CA PHE A 30 8.58 17.68 -9.72
C PHE A 30 8.74 19.15 -9.27
N GLU A 31 9.98 19.62 -9.12
CA GLU A 31 10.26 20.83 -8.34
C GLU A 31 9.89 22.13 -9.06
N ASP A 32 9.91 22.15 -10.39
CA ASP A 32 9.76 23.40 -11.14
C ASP A 32 8.28 23.77 -11.36
N PHE A 33 7.41 22.80 -11.70
CA PHE A 33 6.01 23.11 -12.00
C PHE A 33 5.13 23.29 -10.75
N LEU A 34 5.50 22.74 -9.60
CA LEU A 34 4.72 22.89 -8.36
C LEU A 34 4.73 24.34 -7.83
N THR A 35 5.63 25.17 -8.33
CA THR A 35 5.77 26.59 -7.96
C THR A 35 4.96 27.54 -8.84
N ILE A 36 4.44 27.06 -9.99
CA ILE A 36 3.63 27.85 -10.91
C ILE A 36 2.13 27.57 -10.70
N ASP A 37 1.29 28.52 -11.11
CA ASP A 37 -0.17 28.38 -11.08
C ASP A 37 -0.61 27.08 -11.80
N PRO A 38 -1.45 26.23 -11.16
CA PRO A 38 -2.05 25.05 -11.77
C PRO A 38 -2.68 25.27 -13.15
N ALA A 39 -3.19 26.46 -13.44
CA ALA A 39 -3.71 26.82 -14.75
C ALA A 39 -2.65 26.67 -15.88
N ASN A 40 -1.37 26.85 -15.54
CA ASN A 40 -0.24 26.81 -16.47
C ASN A 40 0.50 25.47 -16.48
N TRP A 41 0.12 24.49 -15.65
CA TRP A 41 0.82 23.20 -15.57
C TRP A 41 0.85 22.45 -16.91
N ASN A 42 -0.22 22.52 -17.69
CA ASN A 42 -0.28 21.87 -19.01
C ASN A 42 0.72 22.46 -20.03
N ASN A 43 1.36 23.59 -19.73
CA ASN A 43 2.40 24.20 -20.57
C ASN A 43 3.81 23.84 -20.10
N HIS A 44 3.96 23.17 -18.95
CA HIS A 44 5.24 22.81 -18.37
C HIS A 44 5.67 21.40 -18.79
N GLU A 45 6.89 21.27 -19.29
CA GLU A 45 7.42 20.02 -19.84
C GLU A 45 7.44 18.89 -18.81
N ASP A 46 7.97 19.16 -17.60
CA ASP A 46 8.03 18.17 -16.51
C ASP A 46 6.65 17.66 -16.08
N TYR A 47 5.63 18.53 -16.09
CA TYR A 47 4.26 18.14 -15.75
C TYR A 47 3.67 17.24 -16.84
N ILE A 48 3.90 17.55 -18.12
CA ILE A 48 3.43 16.73 -19.24
C ILE A 48 4.07 15.34 -19.18
N ILE A 49 5.39 15.27 -18.92
CA ILE A 49 6.12 14.00 -18.78
C ILE A 49 5.57 13.20 -17.58
N GLY A 50 5.45 13.83 -16.41
CA GLY A 50 4.86 13.21 -15.21
C GLY A 50 3.46 12.69 -15.43
N LYS A 51 2.60 13.50 -16.05
CA LYS A 51 1.23 13.12 -16.38
C LYS A 51 1.17 11.93 -17.32
N ASN A 52 2.04 11.88 -18.35
CA ASN A 52 2.09 10.75 -19.28
C ASN A 52 2.56 9.46 -18.61
N ILE A 53 3.57 9.54 -17.74
CA ILE A 53 4.03 8.37 -16.96
C ILE A 53 2.93 7.88 -16.04
N ILE A 54 2.31 8.75 -15.25
CA ILE A 54 1.22 8.37 -14.34
C ILE A 54 0.03 7.78 -15.11
N ASN A 55 -0.34 8.35 -16.25
CA ASN A 55 -1.42 7.82 -17.09
C ASN A 55 -1.08 6.47 -17.73
N SER A 56 0.21 6.17 -17.94
CA SER A 56 0.67 4.87 -18.43
C SER A 56 0.72 3.80 -17.35
N LEU A 57 0.69 4.18 -16.06
CA LEU A 57 0.61 3.22 -14.97
C LEU A 57 -0.75 2.53 -15.02
N THR A 58 -0.72 1.21 -15.15
CA THR A 58 -1.91 0.39 -15.00
C THR A 58 -2.38 0.48 -13.55
N VAL A 59 -3.46 1.21 -13.32
CA VAL A 59 -4.17 1.17 -12.03
C VAL A 59 -4.88 -0.18 -11.95
N VAL A 60 -4.13 -1.20 -11.53
CA VAL A 60 -4.69 -2.51 -11.21
C VAL A 60 -5.27 -2.44 -9.81
N ASN A 61 -6.51 -2.89 -9.66
CA ASN A 61 -7.20 -2.88 -8.38
C ASN A 61 -6.79 -4.08 -7.52
N ASP A 62 -5.49 -4.40 -7.50
CA ASP A 62 -4.92 -5.59 -6.86
C ASP A 62 -5.34 -5.71 -5.40
N THR A 63 -5.42 -4.59 -4.69
CA THR A 63 -5.82 -4.59 -3.28
C THR A 63 -7.28 -4.99 -3.12
N ALA A 64 -8.20 -4.45 -3.93
CA ALA A 64 -9.60 -4.85 -3.84
C ALA A 64 -9.81 -6.26 -4.39
N GLU A 65 -9.17 -6.62 -5.50
CA GLU A 65 -9.23 -7.97 -6.08
C GLU A 65 -8.76 -9.03 -5.08
N ARG A 66 -7.65 -8.76 -4.37
CA ARG A 66 -7.16 -9.61 -3.30
C ARG A 66 -8.14 -9.68 -2.12
N GLY A 67 -8.78 -8.57 -1.76
CA GLY A 67 -9.81 -8.53 -0.72
C GLY A 67 -11.01 -9.40 -1.06
N VAL A 68 -11.52 -9.28 -2.30
CA VAL A 68 -12.62 -10.09 -2.83
C VAL A 68 -12.24 -11.57 -2.84
N LYS A 69 -11.05 -11.91 -3.37
CA LYS A 69 -10.59 -13.29 -3.42
C LYS A 69 -10.49 -13.92 -2.03
N LEU A 70 -9.98 -13.16 -1.06
CA LEU A 70 -9.82 -13.62 0.31
C LEU A 70 -11.17 -13.94 0.96
N ILE A 71 -12.18 -13.08 0.80
CA ILE A 71 -13.51 -13.34 1.38
C ILE A 71 -14.23 -14.48 0.65
N GLU A 72 -14.07 -14.59 -0.66
CA GLU A 72 -14.63 -15.71 -1.45
C GLU A 72 -14.06 -17.06 -1.01
N GLU A 73 -12.74 -17.15 -0.82
CA GLU A 73 -12.09 -18.37 -0.35
C GLU A 73 -12.49 -18.68 1.08
N TYR A 74 -12.53 -17.67 1.95
CA TYR A 74 -12.95 -17.82 3.34
C TYR A 74 -14.37 -18.40 3.45
N ASN A 75 -15.32 -17.85 2.68
CA ASN A 75 -16.72 -18.29 2.64
C ASN A 75 -16.90 -19.76 2.24
N LYS A 76 -15.90 -20.36 1.59
CA LYS A 76 -15.91 -21.77 1.15
C LYS A 76 -15.25 -22.73 2.14
N LYS A 77 -14.47 -22.26 3.11
CA LYS A 77 -13.59 -23.11 3.94
C LYS A 77 -14.22 -23.61 5.23
N PHE A 78 -14.94 -22.76 5.97
CA PHE A 78 -15.26 -23.04 7.38
C PHE A 78 -16.63 -23.68 7.61
N THR A 79 -17.70 -23.07 7.08
CA THR A 79 -19.08 -23.52 7.30
C THR A 79 -19.99 -23.03 6.17
N LYS A 80 -21.10 -23.74 5.95
CA LYS A 80 -22.16 -23.32 5.02
C LYS A 80 -23.25 -22.50 5.70
N ASN A 81 -23.24 -22.42 7.04
CA ASN A 81 -24.19 -21.62 7.79
C ASN A 81 -23.78 -20.13 7.74
N GLU A 82 -24.64 -19.28 7.20
CA GLU A 82 -24.39 -17.84 7.05
C GLU A 82 -24.24 -17.10 8.38
N GLU A 83 -25.02 -17.45 9.40
CA GLU A 83 -24.94 -16.82 10.72
C GLU A 83 -23.57 -17.05 11.37
N GLN A 84 -23.04 -18.27 11.23
CA GLN A 84 -21.70 -18.60 11.72
C GLN A 84 -20.61 -17.84 10.95
N LYS A 85 -20.75 -17.68 9.62
CA LYS A 85 -19.78 -16.89 8.82
C LYS A 85 -19.73 -15.44 9.31
N GLN A 86 -20.89 -14.82 9.50
CA GLN A 86 -20.98 -13.44 9.97
C GLN A 86 -20.41 -13.27 11.38
N HIS A 87 -20.70 -14.21 12.27
CA HIS A 87 -20.19 -14.19 13.64
C HIS A 87 -18.66 -14.23 13.70
N VAL A 88 -18.00 -15.04 12.86
CA VAL A 88 -16.54 -15.09 12.84
C VAL A 88 -15.95 -13.79 12.28
N LEU A 89 -16.55 -13.19 11.25
CA LEU A 89 -16.08 -11.90 10.72
C LEU A 89 -16.13 -10.79 11.78
N GLN A 90 -17.23 -10.71 12.54
CA GLN A 90 -17.37 -9.79 13.67
C GLN A 90 -16.30 -10.04 14.74
N THR A 91 -16.11 -11.32 15.11
CA THR A 91 -15.11 -11.71 16.10
C THR A 91 -13.70 -11.31 15.67
N VAL A 92 -13.32 -11.56 14.41
CA VAL A 92 -12.01 -11.17 13.86
C VAL A 92 -11.84 -9.65 13.90
N GLN A 93 -12.87 -8.88 13.53
CA GLN A 93 -12.81 -7.42 13.57
C GLN A 93 -12.64 -6.89 15.00
N ASP A 94 -13.34 -7.47 15.98
CA ASP A 94 -13.23 -7.08 17.38
C ASP A 94 -11.84 -7.39 17.94
N TYR A 95 -11.25 -8.52 17.56
CA TYR A 95 -9.87 -8.86 17.93
C TYR A 95 -8.86 -7.91 17.31
N ARG A 96 -9.00 -7.53 16.04
CA ARG A 96 -8.12 -6.52 15.42
C ARG A 96 -8.17 -5.17 16.12
N LYS A 97 -9.35 -4.76 16.60
CA LYS A 97 -9.50 -3.53 17.40
C LYS A 97 -8.85 -3.67 18.78
N LYS A 98 -9.03 -4.82 19.42
CA LYS A 98 -8.51 -5.10 20.77
C LYS A 98 -6.98 -5.25 20.79
N TYR A 99 -6.42 -5.84 19.74
CA TYR A 99 -4.99 -6.13 19.60
C TYR A 99 -4.42 -5.28 18.46
N LEU A 100 -4.10 -4.01 18.77
CA LEU A 100 -3.57 -3.04 17.80
C LEU A 100 -2.28 -3.49 17.09
N GLN A 101 -1.56 -4.45 17.65
CA GLN A 101 -0.35 -5.03 17.07
C GLN A 101 -0.62 -6.28 16.20
N SER A 102 -1.81 -6.43 15.62
CA SER A 102 -2.06 -7.50 14.63
C SER A 102 -1.48 -7.18 13.24
N ASP A 103 -0.34 -6.49 13.19
CA ASP A 103 0.33 -6.12 11.95
C ASP A 103 1.24 -7.26 11.45
N ARG A 104 1.65 -7.15 10.19
CA ARG A 104 2.51 -8.14 9.54
C ARG A 104 3.85 -8.28 10.26
N GLN A 105 4.31 -7.25 10.97
CA GLN A 105 5.58 -7.25 11.68
C GLN A 105 5.49 -8.09 12.95
N THR A 106 4.38 -8.01 13.67
CA THR A 106 4.13 -8.80 14.88
C THR A 106 3.96 -10.28 14.55
N LEU A 107 3.34 -10.61 13.41
CA LEU A 107 3.21 -12.00 12.94
C LEU A 107 4.53 -12.63 12.45
N LYS A 108 5.56 -11.82 12.18
CA LYS A 108 6.88 -12.31 11.73
C LYS A 108 7.85 -12.59 12.87
N LYS A 109 7.51 -12.19 14.10
CA LYS A 109 8.37 -12.46 15.27
C LYS A 109 8.24 -13.95 15.64
N PRO A 110 9.35 -14.68 15.76
CA PRO A 110 9.31 -16.06 16.26
C PRO A 110 8.82 -16.07 17.72
N PHE A 111 8.08 -17.11 18.07
CA PHE A 111 7.55 -17.36 19.43
C PHE A 111 8.66 -17.71 20.42
#